data_AF-A0A1Y4CRW8-F1
#
_entry.id   AF-A0A1Y4CRW8-F1
#
_cell.length_a   1.000
_cell.length_b   1.000
_cell.length_c   1.000
_cell.angle_alpha   90.00
_cell.angle_beta   90.00
_cell.angle_gamma   90.00
#
_symmetry.space_group_name_H-M   'P 1'
#
loop_
_entity.id
_entity.type
_entity.pdbx_description
1 polymer ?
#
loop_
_entity_poly.entity_id
_entity_poly.type
_entity_poly.pdbx_seq_one_letter_code
_entity_poly.pdbx_strand_id
1 'polypeptide(L)'
;MVRAVLGGFDYEIGNVTVNGDSATAETSLTFKDVEAIPGEIESAMTELASDPEILALATDEEALYARLGEEMLSVLEGIGTKTSTVQLDFTKTDDGWVPDEGVENAITSALAGNLAAYQPTEEPETNDEDPTPTASDTAEEPAPIAPDTSAASVSQQNALESAASYLNYSHFSYTGLIDQLEFEGFSTEDATWAVDRCGADWNAQALGQAGDYLDYSAFSYTGLIDQLEFEGFTTEQATYAVDSCGADWNEQAAKSAQQYLDYSSFSRDELIGQLEFEGFTHDQAVFGVDSVGL
;
A
#
# COMPACT_ATOMS: atom_id res chain seq x y z
N MET A 1 6.18 9.10 10.88
CA MET A 1 5.02 8.60 10.11
C MET A 1 3.92 8.01 10.99
N VAL A 2 4.14 6.89 11.70
CA VAL A 2 3.10 6.21 12.53
C VAL A 2 2.40 7.14 13.53
N ARG A 3 3.14 8.04 14.18
CA ARG A 3 2.58 9.02 15.12
C ARG A 3 1.67 10.07 14.46
N ALA A 4 1.97 10.46 13.22
CA ALA A 4 1.15 11.40 12.46
C ALA A 4 -0.13 10.71 11.98
N VAL A 5 -0.02 9.47 11.50
CA VAL A 5 -1.16 8.65 11.05
C VAL A 5 -2.12 8.32 12.19
N LEU A 6 -1.61 8.01 13.38
CA LEU A 6 -2.41 7.72 14.57
C LEU A 6 -2.77 8.98 15.39
N GLY A 7 -2.34 10.16 14.96
CA GLY A 7 -2.64 11.41 15.62
C GLY A 7 -4.15 11.70 15.57
N GLY A 8 -4.76 11.91 16.74
CA GLY A 8 -6.20 12.15 16.84
C GLY A 8 -7.06 10.89 16.90
N PHE A 9 -6.46 9.70 16.99
CA PHE A 9 -7.21 8.49 17.34
C PHE A 9 -7.77 8.60 18.77
N ASP A 10 -9.08 8.38 18.91
CA ASP A 10 -9.77 8.32 20.20
C ASP A 10 -10.94 7.33 20.14
N TYR A 11 -11.41 6.87 21.29
CA TYR A 11 -12.63 6.07 21.36
C TYR A 11 -13.43 6.36 22.63
N GLU A 12 -14.75 6.35 22.47
CA GLU A 12 -15.70 6.48 23.58
C GLU A 12 -16.66 5.29 23.57
N ILE A 13 -16.69 4.54 24.67
CA ILE A 13 -17.70 3.49 24.87
C ILE A 13 -18.95 4.18 25.41
N GLY A 14 -19.99 4.19 24.59
CA GLY A 14 -21.31 4.68 24.93
C GLY A 14 -22.12 3.64 25.70
N ASN A 15 -23.37 3.44 25.27
CA ASN A 15 -24.27 2.54 25.98
C ASN A 15 -23.87 1.05 25.79
N VAL A 16 -23.89 0.30 26.88
CA VAL A 16 -23.68 -1.16 26.87
C VAL A 16 -24.97 -1.85 27.31
N THR A 17 -25.52 -2.71 26.44
CA THR A 17 -26.73 -3.48 26.73
C THR A 17 -26.36 -4.95 26.89
N VAL A 18 -26.80 -5.59 27.98
CA VAL A 18 -26.51 -7.00 28.28
C VAL A 18 -27.81 -7.81 28.31
N ASN A 19 -27.86 -8.88 27.52
CA ASN A 19 -28.99 -9.79 27.38
C ASN A 19 -28.53 -11.24 27.56
N GLY A 20 -28.49 -11.71 28.81
CA GLY A 20 -28.02 -13.07 29.13
C GLY A 20 -26.52 -13.21 28.86
N ASP A 21 -26.17 -14.07 27.91
CA ASP A 21 -24.79 -14.33 27.50
C ASP A 21 -24.36 -13.49 26.28
N SER A 22 -25.16 -12.49 25.88
CA SER A 22 -24.83 -11.55 24.81
C SER A 22 -24.77 -10.12 25.33
N ALA A 23 -23.86 -9.30 24.80
CA ALA A 23 -23.76 -7.88 25.09
C ALA A 23 -23.45 -7.08 23.83
N THR A 24 -24.00 -5.87 23.71
CA THR A 24 -23.72 -4.94 22.62
C THR A 24 -23.22 -3.63 23.21
N ALA A 25 -22.06 -3.17 22.78
CA ALA A 25 -21.49 -1.87 23.12
C ALA A 25 -21.57 -0.92 21.93
N GLU A 26 -22.24 0.21 22.11
CA GLU A 26 -22.14 1.32 21.16
C GLU A 26 -20.81 2.04 21.40
N THR A 27 -19.94 2.07 20.39
CA THR A 27 -18.58 2.62 20.51
C THR A 27 -18.39 3.68 19.44
N SER A 28 -18.05 4.90 19.86
CA SER A 28 -17.59 5.95 18.96
C SER A 28 -16.10 5.81 18.77
N LEU A 29 -15.67 5.73 17.51
CA LEU A 29 -14.27 5.67 17.12
C LEU A 29 -13.93 6.94 16.35
N THR A 30 -12.90 7.64 16.77
CA THR A 30 -12.40 8.86 16.15
C THR A 30 -11.10 8.55 15.44
N PHE A 31 -11.01 8.90 14.16
CA PHE A 31 -9.82 8.73 13.33
C PHE A 31 -9.56 10.00 12.54
N LYS A 32 -8.41 10.11 11.88
CA LYS A 32 -8.20 11.13 10.86
C LYS A 32 -9.26 11.03 9.77
N ASP A 33 -9.70 12.18 9.28
CA ASP A 33 -10.64 12.28 8.18
C ASP A 33 -9.93 11.96 6.88
N VAL A 34 -9.89 10.67 6.55
CA VAL A 34 -9.19 10.19 5.35
C VAL A 34 -9.88 10.62 4.06
N GLU A 35 -11.16 11.04 4.10
CA GLU A 35 -11.83 11.68 2.96
C GLU A 35 -11.21 13.05 2.61
N ALA A 36 -10.63 13.73 3.60
CA ALA A 36 -9.98 15.03 3.38
C ALA A 36 -8.57 14.88 2.77
N ILE A 37 -7.93 13.71 2.90
CA ILE A 37 -6.54 13.49 2.47
C ILE A 37 -6.28 13.93 1.02
N PRO A 38 -7.07 13.52 0.01
CA PRO A 38 -6.77 13.85 -1.38
C PRO A 38 -6.78 15.36 -1.64
N GLY A 39 -7.77 16.08 -1.11
CA GLY A 39 -7.88 17.53 -1.28
C GLY A 39 -6.80 18.31 -0.54
N GLU A 40 -6.40 17.84 0.65
CA GLU A 40 -5.32 18.44 1.42
C GLU A 40 -3.96 18.21 0.76
N ILE A 41 -3.72 17.01 0.18
CA ILE A 41 -2.53 16.72 -0.62
C ILE A 41 -2.49 17.57 -1.88
N GLU A 42 -3.59 17.67 -2.64
CA GLU A 42 -3.66 18.49 -3.85
C GLU A 42 -3.38 19.97 -3.56
N SER A 43 -3.97 20.48 -2.47
CA SER A 43 -3.75 21.84 -2.01
C SER A 43 -2.28 22.08 -1.66
N ALA A 44 -1.67 21.18 -0.89
CA ALA A 44 -0.26 21.28 -0.52
C ALA A 44 0.67 21.18 -1.73
N MET A 45 0.41 20.28 -2.68
CA MET A 45 1.19 20.17 -3.90
C MET A 45 1.07 21.42 -4.79
N THR A 46 -0.11 22.06 -4.82
CA THR A 46 -0.32 23.32 -5.54
C THR A 46 0.44 24.48 -4.90
N GLU A 47 0.44 24.56 -3.57
CA GLU A 47 1.23 25.55 -2.82
C GLU A 47 2.72 25.33 -3.04
N LEU A 48 3.17 24.07 -2.96
CA LEU A 48 4.55 23.67 -3.18
C LEU A 48 5.04 24.01 -4.60
N ALA A 49 4.22 23.73 -5.62
CA ALA A 49 4.53 24.07 -7.01
C ALA A 49 4.61 25.59 -7.26
N SER A 50 3.94 26.39 -6.41
CA SER A 50 3.95 27.84 -6.46
C SER A 50 5.05 28.48 -5.62
N ASP A 51 5.77 27.69 -4.82
CA ASP A 51 6.86 28.17 -3.96
C ASP A 51 8.14 28.42 -4.80
N PRO A 52 8.62 29.67 -4.91
CA PRO A 52 9.84 29.98 -5.64
C PRO A 52 11.10 29.33 -5.03
N GLU A 53 11.08 28.91 -3.76
CA GLU A 53 12.19 28.18 -3.13
C GLU A 53 12.25 26.73 -3.63
N ILE A 54 11.12 26.10 -3.97
CA ILE A 54 11.09 24.76 -4.56
C ILE A 54 11.76 24.74 -5.94
N LEU A 55 11.55 25.79 -6.74
CA LEU A 55 12.21 25.92 -8.04
C LEU A 55 13.73 26.09 -7.90
N ALA A 56 14.20 26.66 -6.79
CA ALA A 56 15.62 26.78 -6.48
C ALA A 56 16.23 25.45 -5.98
N LEU A 57 15.40 24.56 -5.41
CA LEU A 57 15.77 23.22 -4.97
C LEU A 57 15.70 22.17 -6.09
N ALA A 58 15.17 22.51 -7.27
CA ALA A 58 15.06 21.58 -8.40
C ALA A 58 16.40 21.00 -8.90
N THR A 59 17.53 21.59 -8.50
CA THR A 59 18.88 21.07 -8.81
C THR A 59 19.53 20.30 -7.65
N ASP A 60 18.85 20.23 -6.50
CA ASP A 60 19.27 19.53 -5.29
C ASP A 60 18.18 18.53 -4.89
N GLU A 61 18.30 17.34 -5.44
CA GLU A 61 17.30 16.26 -5.36
C GLU A 61 17.04 15.81 -3.91
N GLU A 62 18.08 15.74 -3.07
CA GLU A 62 17.97 15.35 -1.66
C GLU A 62 17.19 16.41 -0.87
N ALA A 63 17.50 17.69 -1.07
CA ALA A 63 16.78 18.79 -0.43
C ALA A 63 15.32 18.91 -0.92
N LEU A 64 15.08 18.61 -2.20
CA LEU A 64 13.75 18.55 -2.77
C LEU A 64 12.91 17.44 -2.13
N TYR A 65 13.45 16.22 -2.00
CA TYR A 65 12.76 15.11 -1.35
C TYR A 65 12.54 15.33 0.15
N ALA A 66 13.51 15.90 0.86
CA ALA A 66 13.34 16.26 2.27
C ALA A 66 12.20 17.26 2.47
N ARG A 67 12.09 18.25 1.57
CA ARG A 67 11.03 19.25 1.61
C ARG A 67 9.66 18.69 1.24
N LEU A 68 9.59 17.82 0.22
CA LEU A 68 8.39 17.06 -0.12
C LEU A 68 7.91 16.20 1.06
N GLY A 69 8.83 15.52 1.74
CA GLY A 69 8.54 14.71 2.93
C GLY A 69 8.04 15.53 4.12
N GLU A 70 8.64 16.69 4.38
CA GLU A 70 8.17 17.63 5.41
C GLU A 70 6.74 18.10 5.12
N GLU A 71 6.45 18.45 3.86
CA GLU A 71 5.13 18.93 3.46
C GLU A 71 4.06 17.83 3.56
N MET A 72 4.36 16.61 3.11
CA MET A 72 3.45 15.48 3.30
C MET A 72 3.17 15.19 4.78
N LEU A 73 4.17 15.30 5.65
CA LEU A 73 3.98 15.13 7.10
C LEU A 73 3.13 16.27 7.68
N SER A 74 3.35 17.50 7.24
CA SER A 74 2.56 18.67 7.63
C SER A 74 1.09 18.50 7.26
N VAL A 75 0.81 18.07 6.02
CA VAL A 75 -0.54 17.71 5.55
C VAL A 75 -1.14 16.65 6.45
N LEU A 76 -0.41 15.55 6.69
CA LEU A 76 -0.89 14.47 7.52
C LEU A 76 -1.23 14.93 8.94
N GLU A 77 -0.42 15.81 9.54
CA GLU A 77 -0.69 16.38 10.86
C GLU A 77 -1.90 17.32 10.86
N GLY A 78 -2.08 18.12 9.80
CA GLY A 78 -3.15 19.09 9.62
C GLY A 78 -4.54 18.49 9.39
N ILE A 79 -4.63 17.24 8.92
CA ILE A 79 -5.91 16.56 8.70
C ILE A 79 -6.71 16.47 10.00
N GLY A 80 -7.93 17.00 9.95
CA GLY A 80 -8.91 16.92 11.03
C GLY A 80 -9.33 15.48 11.35
N THR A 81 -10.11 15.30 12.41
CA THR A 81 -10.63 13.99 12.81
C THR A 81 -12.11 13.86 12.53
N LYS A 82 -12.54 12.66 12.18
CA LYS A 82 -13.95 12.28 12.00
C LYS A 82 -14.29 11.12 12.93
N THR A 83 -15.46 11.20 13.56
CA THR A 83 -15.95 10.20 14.52
C THR A 83 -17.07 9.38 13.88
N SER A 84 -16.94 8.05 13.95
CA SER A 84 -17.95 7.09 13.50
C SER A 84 -18.39 6.21 14.66
N THR A 85 -19.69 5.99 14.79
CA THR A 85 -20.26 5.13 15.83
C THR A 85 -20.54 3.73 15.28
N VAL A 86 -20.06 2.71 15.98
CA VAL A 86 -20.24 1.28 15.65
C VAL A 86 -20.87 0.52 16.81
N GLN A 87 -21.53 -0.58 16.49
CA GLN A 87 -21.99 -1.55 17.49
C GLN A 87 -21.03 -2.72 17.52
N LEU A 88 -20.49 -3.00 18.71
CA LEU A 88 -19.58 -4.11 18.95
C LEU A 88 -20.31 -5.15 19.82
N ASP A 89 -20.52 -6.33 19.25
CA ASP A 89 -21.22 -7.43 19.92
C ASP A 89 -20.23 -8.38 20.61
N PHE A 90 -20.61 -8.88 21.77
CA PHE A 90 -19.81 -9.76 22.61
C PHE A 90 -20.64 -10.92 23.13
N THR A 91 -20.00 -12.08 23.22
CA THR A 91 -20.56 -13.28 23.83
C THR A 91 -19.82 -13.63 25.12
N LYS A 92 -20.57 -13.99 26.15
CA LYS A 92 -20.03 -14.40 27.44
C LYS A 92 -19.54 -15.85 27.37
N THR A 93 -18.29 -16.05 27.78
CA THR A 93 -17.64 -17.35 27.91
C THR A 93 -17.23 -17.59 29.37
N ASP A 94 -16.69 -18.78 29.67
CA ASP A 94 -16.14 -19.09 30.98
C ASP A 94 -14.95 -18.18 31.36
N ASP A 95 -14.25 -17.63 30.36
CA ASP A 95 -13.08 -16.76 30.51
C ASP A 95 -13.40 -15.25 30.39
N GLY A 96 -14.68 -14.88 30.23
CA GLY A 96 -15.14 -13.49 30.14
C GLY A 96 -15.90 -13.17 28.85
N TRP A 97 -16.09 -11.88 28.56
CA TRP A 97 -16.72 -11.42 27.33
C TRP A 97 -15.73 -11.47 26.17
N VAL A 98 -16.09 -12.16 25.09
CA VAL A 98 -15.28 -12.29 23.89
C VAL A 98 -16.02 -11.57 22.75
N PRO A 99 -15.33 -10.76 21.93
CA PRO A 99 -15.96 -10.13 20.78
C PRO A 99 -16.49 -11.17 19.80
N ASP A 100 -17.64 -10.91 19.21
CA ASP A 100 -18.23 -11.75 18.17
C ASP A 100 -17.46 -11.60 16.85
N GLU A 101 -17.55 -12.58 15.95
CA GLU A 101 -16.82 -12.64 14.66
C GLU A 101 -17.04 -11.38 13.78
N GLY A 102 -18.17 -10.66 13.95
CA GLY A 102 -18.48 -9.45 13.22
C GLY A 102 -17.80 -8.17 13.72
N VAL A 103 -17.18 -8.19 14.90
CA VAL A 103 -16.60 -6.99 15.55
C VAL A 103 -15.44 -6.41 14.73
N GLU A 104 -14.54 -7.27 14.23
CA GLU A 104 -13.41 -6.83 13.42
C GLU A 104 -13.87 -6.19 12.11
N ASN A 105 -14.90 -6.76 11.48
CA ASN A 105 -15.52 -6.20 10.28
C ASN A 105 -16.23 -4.88 10.56
N ALA A 106 -16.89 -4.72 11.72
CA ALA A 106 -17.55 -3.48 12.09
C ALA A 106 -16.54 -2.34 12.33
N ILE A 107 -15.43 -2.62 12.99
CA ILE A 107 -14.33 -1.66 13.18
C ILE A 107 -13.71 -1.31 11.84
N THR A 108 -13.36 -2.33 11.04
CA THR A 108 -12.78 -2.14 9.70
C THR A 108 -13.72 -1.35 8.80
N SER A 109 -15.03 -1.60 8.85
CA SER A 109 -16.02 -0.84 8.07
C SER A 109 -16.17 0.60 8.55
N ALA A 110 -15.95 0.90 9.83
CA ALA A 110 -15.94 2.29 10.30
C ALA A 110 -14.67 3.04 9.89
N LEU A 111 -13.53 2.35 9.79
CA LEU A 111 -12.33 2.91 9.16
C LEU A 111 -12.53 3.06 7.65
N ALA A 112 -13.01 2.01 6.98
CA ALA A 112 -13.17 1.93 5.53
C ALA A 112 -14.32 2.77 4.99
N GLY A 113 -15.39 2.98 5.77
CA GLY A 113 -16.44 3.95 5.46
C GLY A 113 -15.94 5.39 5.44
N ASN A 114 -14.78 5.64 6.06
CA ASN A 114 -14.02 6.88 5.92
C ASN A 114 -13.14 6.86 4.64
N LEU A 115 -12.75 5.68 4.12
CA LEU A 115 -12.01 5.50 2.87
C LEU A 115 -12.90 5.44 1.61
N ALA A 116 -14.18 5.12 1.75
CA ALA A 116 -15.08 4.74 0.66
C ALA A 116 -15.55 5.88 -0.27
N ALA A 117 -15.00 7.09 -0.13
CA ALA A 117 -15.32 8.23 -0.99
C ALA A 117 -14.26 8.55 -2.05
N TYR A 118 -13.14 7.81 -2.11
CA TYR A 118 -12.22 7.92 -3.25
C TYR A 118 -12.78 7.17 -4.46
N GLN A 119 -13.74 7.80 -5.14
CA GLN A 119 -13.81 7.67 -6.60
C GLN A 119 -12.87 8.75 -7.13
N PRO A 120 -11.90 8.41 -8.00
CA PRO A 120 -11.18 9.43 -8.74
C PRO A 120 -12.20 10.36 -9.37
N THR A 121 -12.13 11.65 -9.04
CA THR A 121 -12.82 12.69 -9.81
C THR A 121 -12.37 12.52 -11.25
N GLU A 122 -13.28 12.05 -12.11
CA GLU A 122 -13.08 12.11 -13.56
C GLU A 122 -12.75 13.56 -13.91
N GLU A 123 -11.53 13.78 -14.39
CA GLU A 123 -11.20 15.02 -15.09
C GLU A 123 -12.24 15.24 -16.19
N PRO A 124 -12.66 16.50 -16.42
CA PRO A 124 -13.72 16.76 -17.38
C PRO A 124 -13.23 16.39 -18.78
N GLU A 125 -13.75 15.28 -19.31
CA GLU A 125 -13.79 14.99 -20.73
C GLU A 125 -14.35 16.23 -21.45
N THR A 126 -13.48 16.93 -22.19
CA THR A 126 -13.89 18.03 -23.07
C THR A 126 -14.66 17.43 -24.24
N ASN A 127 -15.94 17.18 -24.01
CA ASN A 127 -16.89 16.79 -25.03
C ASN A 127 -17.31 18.04 -25.82
N ASP A 128 -16.61 18.31 -26.92
CA ASP A 128 -17.10 19.18 -28.00
C ASP A 128 -18.19 18.42 -28.78
N GLU A 129 -19.44 18.56 -28.34
CA GLU A 129 -20.60 18.31 -29.19
C GLU A 129 -21.45 19.57 -29.35
N ASP A 130 -21.75 19.93 -30.59
CA ASP A 130 -22.93 20.71 -30.97
C ASP A 130 -23.38 20.30 -32.40
N PRO A 131 -24.68 20.27 -32.72
CA PRO A 131 -25.71 19.47 -32.06
C PRO A 131 -26.52 18.62 -33.06
N THR A 132 -27.31 17.71 -32.47
CA THR A 132 -28.46 16.97 -33.03
C THR A 132 -29.46 17.78 -33.88
N PRO A 133 -30.39 17.11 -34.60
CA PRO A 133 -31.72 16.93 -33.97
C PRO A 133 -32.43 15.57 -34.24
N THR A 134 -32.98 15.03 -33.15
CA THR A 134 -34.41 14.64 -32.95
C THR A 134 -35.08 13.56 -33.81
N ALA A 135 -35.44 12.42 -33.18
CA ALA A 135 -36.83 11.92 -32.96
C ALA A 135 -37.00 10.37 -33.05
N SER A 136 -37.38 9.79 -31.89
CA SER A 136 -38.54 8.90 -31.66
C SER A 136 -38.66 7.51 -32.34
N ASP A 137 -38.74 6.50 -31.47
CA ASP A 137 -39.80 5.46 -31.38
C ASP A 137 -39.45 3.97 -31.70
N THR A 138 -39.72 3.14 -30.67
CA THR A 138 -40.18 1.73 -30.65
C THR A 138 -39.29 0.56 -31.15
N ALA A 139 -39.00 -0.33 -30.19
CA ALA A 139 -38.87 -1.80 -30.20
C ALA A 139 -37.89 -2.49 -31.16
N GLU A 140 -36.92 -3.24 -30.58
CA GLU A 140 -36.90 -4.71 -30.54
C GLU A 140 -35.74 -5.16 -29.64
N GLU A 141 -36.00 -6.07 -28.69
CA GLU A 141 -34.98 -6.74 -27.87
C GLU A 141 -34.21 -7.72 -28.77
N PRO A 142 -32.89 -7.56 -28.99
CA PRO A 142 -32.12 -8.61 -29.64
C PRO A 142 -31.75 -9.67 -28.61
N ALA A 143 -32.20 -10.90 -28.87
CA ALA A 143 -31.68 -12.09 -28.21
C ALA A 143 -30.14 -12.09 -28.24
N PRO A 144 -29.46 -12.57 -27.18
CA PRO A 144 -28.01 -12.49 -27.07
C PRO A 144 -27.37 -13.29 -28.20
N ILE A 145 -26.71 -12.59 -29.11
CA ILE A 145 -25.77 -13.17 -30.05
C ILE A 145 -24.58 -13.61 -29.18
N ALA A 146 -24.41 -14.91 -28.98
CA ALA A 146 -23.21 -15.42 -28.33
C ALA A 146 -22.00 -15.02 -29.19
N PRO A 147 -21.06 -14.19 -28.69
CA PRO A 147 -19.87 -13.87 -29.44
C PRO A 147 -18.96 -15.10 -29.50
N ASP A 148 -18.44 -15.35 -30.70
CA ASP A 148 -17.36 -16.29 -30.97
C ASP A 148 -16.16 -16.03 -30.02
N THR A 149 -15.78 -17.05 -29.26
CA THR A 149 -14.78 -17.03 -28.19
C THR A 149 -13.33 -17.06 -28.71
N SER A 150 -12.88 -16.03 -29.44
CA SER A 150 -11.46 -15.97 -29.86
C SER A 150 -10.81 -14.59 -30.00
N ALA A 151 -11.53 -13.48 -29.83
CA ALA A 151 -10.95 -12.14 -29.83
C ALA A 151 -10.99 -11.51 -28.44
N ALA A 152 -9.88 -10.92 -27.99
CA ALA A 152 -9.80 -10.17 -26.74
C ALA A 152 -10.79 -9.00 -26.76
N SER A 153 -11.47 -8.76 -25.63
CA SER A 153 -12.31 -7.56 -25.47
C SER A 153 -11.45 -6.28 -25.53
N VAL A 154 -12.07 -5.12 -25.75
CA VAL A 154 -11.34 -3.83 -25.68
C VAL A 154 -10.79 -3.60 -24.26
N SER A 155 -11.57 -3.94 -23.23
CA SER A 155 -11.14 -3.86 -21.82
C SER A 155 -9.89 -4.70 -21.56
N GLN A 156 -9.85 -5.93 -22.08
CA GLN A 156 -8.70 -6.83 -22.00
C GLN A 156 -7.44 -6.29 -22.70
N GLN A 157 -7.62 -5.62 -23.85
CA GLN A 157 -6.50 -4.99 -24.56
C GLN A 157 -5.96 -3.79 -23.78
N ASN A 158 -6.83 -2.95 -23.24
CA ASN A 158 -6.43 -1.81 -22.41
C ASN A 158 -5.70 -2.27 -21.13
N ALA A 159 -6.22 -3.29 -20.44
CA ALA A 159 -5.57 -3.86 -19.25
C ALA A 159 -4.17 -4.42 -19.58
N LEU A 160 -4.00 -5.02 -20.77
CA LEU A 160 -2.71 -5.53 -21.23
C LEU A 160 -1.71 -4.39 -21.51
N GLU A 161 -2.16 -3.28 -22.09
CA GLU A 161 -1.34 -2.09 -22.32
C GLU A 161 -0.95 -1.40 -20.99
N SER A 162 -1.87 -1.30 -20.02
CA SER A 162 -1.56 -0.85 -18.66
C SER A 162 -0.54 -1.76 -17.99
N ALA A 163 -0.74 -3.08 -18.03
CA ALA A 163 0.20 -4.05 -17.47
C ALA A 163 1.62 -3.89 -18.04
N ALA A 164 1.73 -3.74 -19.35
CA ALA A 164 3.02 -3.52 -20.02
C ALA A 164 3.67 -2.19 -19.61
N SER A 165 2.86 -1.14 -19.38
CA SER A 165 3.35 0.17 -18.94
C SER A 165 3.90 0.10 -17.51
N TYR A 166 3.21 -0.58 -16.59
CA TYR A 166 3.70 -0.80 -15.23
C TYR A 166 5.00 -1.58 -15.20
N LEU A 167 5.07 -2.69 -15.92
CA LEU A 167 6.27 -3.55 -16.00
C LEU A 167 7.47 -2.87 -16.67
N ASN A 168 7.25 -1.78 -17.42
CA ASN A 168 8.33 -0.97 -17.98
C ASN A 168 8.83 0.11 -17.00
N TYR A 169 8.02 0.45 -15.99
CA TYR A 169 8.36 1.48 -14.99
C TYR A 169 8.92 0.90 -13.70
N SER A 170 8.36 -0.21 -13.21
CA SER A 170 8.73 -0.85 -11.96
C SER A 170 8.58 -2.37 -12.04
N HIS A 171 8.96 -3.07 -10.97
CA HIS A 171 8.81 -4.50 -10.83
C HIS A 171 7.54 -4.86 -10.07
N PHE A 172 6.85 -5.91 -10.54
CA PHE A 172 5.61 -6.37 -9.92
C PHE A 172 5.58 -7.89 -9.76
N SER A 173 4.94 -8.34 -8.67
CA SER A 173 4.49 -9.72 -8.57
C SER A 173 3.26 -9.95 -9.46
N TYR A 174 2.96 -11.22 -9.74
CA TYR A 174 1.77 -11.56 -10.52
C TYR A 174 0.50 -11.03 -9.88
N THR A 175 0.33 -11.25 -8.57
CA THR A 175 -0.86 -10.79 -7.83
C THR A 175 -0.85 -9.28 -7.65
N GLY A 176 0.30 -8.68 -7.36
CA GLY A 176 0.42 -7.23 -7.21
C GLY A 176 0.07 -6.48 -8.50
N LEU A 177 0.42 -7.01 -9.67
CA LEU A 177 0.02 -6.41 -10.94
C LEU A 177 -1.49 -6.55 -11.20
N ILE A 178 -2.11 -7.66 -10.78
CA ILE A 178 -3.57 -7.82 -10.85
C ILE A 178 -4.25 -6.79 -9.95
N ASP A 179 -3.83 -6.69 -8.69
CA ASP A 179 -4.39 -5.75 -7.71
C ASP A 179 -4.26 -4.30 -8.19
N GLN A 180 -3.13 -3.94 -8.83
CA GLN A 180 -2.93 -2.63 -9.41
C GLN A 180 -3.91 -2.32 -10.56
N LEU A 181 -4.16 -3.30 -11.45
CA LEU A 181 -5.13 -3.12 -12.53
C LEU A 181 -6.58 -3.08 -12.00
N GLU A 182 -6.91 -3.86 -10.97
CA GLU A 182 -8.21 -3.76 -10.31
C GLU A 182 -8.42 -2.40 -9.66
N PHE A 183 -7.36 -1.83 -9.06
CA PHE A 183 -7.38 -0.46 -8.54
C PHE A 183 -7.62 0.59 -9.63
N GLU A 184 -7.13 0.37 -10.86
CA GLU A 184 -7.44 1.19 -12.04
C GLU A 184 -8.87 1.00 -12.60
N GLY A 185 -9.65 0.08 -12.01
CA GLY A 185 -11.05 -0.16 -12.39
C GLY A 185 -11.25 -1.27 -13.41
N PHE A 186 -10.22 -2.04 -13.76
CA PHE A 186 -10.41 -3.25 -14.56
C PHE A 186 -11.13 -4.32 -13.74
N SER A 187 -11.96 -5.13 -14.41
CA SER A 187 -12.54 -6.30 -13.75
C SER A 187 -11.45 -7.31 -13.42
N THR A 188 -11.62 -8.11 -12.36
CA THR A 188 -10.72 -9.23 -12.03
C THR A 188 -10.46 -10.15 -13.22
N GLU A 189 -11.49 -10.39 -14.04
CA GLU A 189 -11.38 -11.22 -15.24
C GLU A 189 -10.45 -10.57 -16.29
N ASP A 190 -10.61 -9.27 -16.57
CA ASP A 190 -9.80 -8.56 -17.55
C ASP A 190 -8.35 -8.34 -17.06
N ALA A 191 -8.16 -8.02 -15.78
CA ALA A 191 -6.85 -7.88 -15.15
C ALA A 191 -6.08 -9.21 -15.18
N THR A 192 -6.70 -10.30 -14.72
CA THR A 192 -6.09 -11.65 -14.78
C THR A 192 -5.77 -12.02 -16.22
N TRP A 193 -6.70 -11.77 -17.15
CA TRP A 193 -6.50 -12.06 -18.56
C TRP A 193 -5.27 -11.33 -19.15
N ALA A 194 -5.08 -10.07 -18.76
CA ALA A 194 -3.96 -9.23 -19.19
C ALA A 194 -2.63 -9.68 -18.58
N VAL A 195 -2.58 -9.91 -17.27
CA VAL A 195 -1.37 -10.38 -16.58
C VAL A 195 -0.93 -11.76 -17.08
N ASP A 196 -1.87 -12.65 -17.42
CA ASP A 196 -1.56 -13.94 -18.05
C ASP A 196 -0.90 -13.82 -19.43
N ARG A 197 -1.03 -12.67 -20.09
CA ARG A 197 -0.62 -12.44 -21.49
C ARG A 197 0.40 -11.33 -21.67
N CYS A 198 0.78 -10.63 -20.60
CA CYS A 198 1.76 -9.54 -20.66
C CYS A 198 3.17 -10.04 -21.00
N GLY A 199 3.43 -11.34 -20.84
CA GLY A 199 4.72 -11.95 -21.19
C GLY A 199 5.82 -11.67 -20.18
N ALA A 200 5.47 -11.24 -18.96
CA ALA A 200 6.42 -11.03 -17.88
C ALA A 200 7.17 -12.31 -17.51
N ASP A 201 8.47 -12.17 -17.27
CA ASP A 201 9.25 -13.17 -16.56
C ASP A 201 9.21 -12.84 -15.07
N TRP A 202 8.37 -13.56 -14.33
CA TRP A 202 8.13 -13.29 -12.91
C TRP A 202 9.37 -13.49 -12.03
N ASN A 203 10.31 -14.35 -12.44
CA ASN A 203 11.59 -14.48 -11.74
C ASN A 203 12.48 -13.27 -11.99
N ALA A 204 12.46 -12.73 -13.21
CA ALA A 204 13.17 -11.49 -13.52
C ALA A 204 12.55 -10.28 -12.80
N GLN A 205 11.22 -10.24 -12.66
CA GLN A 205 10.53 -9.21 -11.89
C GLN A 205 10.91 -9.26 -10.41
N ALA A 206 10.89 -10.44 -9.79
CA ALA A 206 11.32 -10.60 -8.40
C ALA A 206 12.78 -10.19 -8.19
N LEU A 207 13.66 -10.57 -9.12
CA LEU A 207 15.08 -10.20 -9.08
C LEU A 207 15.30 -8.69 -9.18
N GLY A 208 14.55 -8.03 -10.07
CA GLY A 208 14.59 -6.57 -10.20
C GLY A 208 14.12 -5.88 -8.92
N GLN A 209 12.99 -6.33 -8.36
CA GLN A 209 12.46 -5.80 -7.10
C GLN A 209 13.42 -5.99 -5.92
N ALA A 210 14.08 -7.16 -5.85
CA ALA A 210 15.12 -7.42 -4.86
C ALA A 210 16.29 -6.42 -4.99
N GLY A 211 16.67 -6.09 -6.23
CA GLY A 211 17.68 -5.06 -6.52
C GLY A 211 17.24 -3.68 -6.04
N ASP A 212 16.03 -3.26 -6.41
CA ASP A 212 15.47 -1.97 -6.01
C ASP A 212 15.44 -1.83 -4.48
N TYR A 213 15.03 -2.86 -3.75
CA TYR A 213 15.06 -2.85 -2.28
C TYR A 213 16.46 -2.66 -1.71
N LEU A 214 17.45 -3.37 -2.26
CA LEU A 214 18.83 -3.33 -1.78
C LEU A 214 19.56 -2.01 -2.12
N ASP A 215 19.06 -1.25 -3.10
CA ASP A 215 19.57 0.08 -3.43
C ASP A 215 19.14 1.13 -2.39
N TYR A 216 17.97 0.97 -1.76
CA TYR A 216 17.41 1.93 -0.80
C TYR A 216 17.54 1.51 0.66
N SER A 217 17.64 0.21 0.97
CA SER A 217 17.61 -0.30 2.34
C SER A 217 18.45 -1.55 2.52
N ALA A 218 18.93 -1.75 3.75
CA ALA A 218 19.68 -2.94 4.09
C ALA A 218 18.72 -4.07 4.46
N PHE A 219 18.95 -5.27 3.93
CA PHE A 219 18.15 -6.45 4.24
C PHE A 219 19.01 -7.66 4.61
N SER A 220 18.50 -8.48 5.51
CA SER A 220 18.98 -9.85 5.66
C SER A 220 18.49 -10.74 4.52
N TYR A 221 19.13 -11.88 4.33
CA TYR A 221 18.70 -12.87 3.31
C TYR A 221 17.23 -13.25 3.51
N THR A 222 16.84 -13.62 4.74
CA THR A 222 15.46 -14.03 5.04
C THR A 222 14.50 -12.85 5.03
N GLY A 223 14.93 -11.68 5.51
CA GLY A 223 14.09 -10.48 5.51
C GLY A 223 13.74 -10.01 4.09
N LEU A 224 14.66 -10.12 3.13
CA LEU A 224 14.36 -9.80 1.73
C LEU A 224 13.40 -10.82 1.10
N ILE A 225 13.52 -12.10 1.45
CA ILE A 225 12.55 -13.13 1.01
C ILE A 225 11.17 -12.79 1.56
N ASP A 226 11.04 -12.56 2.87
CA ASP A 226 9.77 -12.26 3.53
C ASP A 226 9.11 -11.00 2.93
N GLN A 227 9.92 -9.98 2.61
CA GLN A 227 9.43 -8.75 1.97
C GLN A 227 8.87 -9.01 0.57
N LEU A 228 9.57 -9.78 -0.26
CA LEU A 228 9.07 -10.14 -1.60
C LEU A 228 7.82 -11.03 -1.52
N GLU A 229 7.74 -11.95 -0.57
CA GLU A 229 6.53 -12.75 -0.33
C GLU A 229 5.35 -11.87 0.10
N PHE A 230 5.60 -10.88 0.97
CA PHE A 230 4.58 -9.90 1.36
C PHE A 230 4.05 -9.10 0.17
N GLU A 231 4.89 -8.80 -0.82
CA GLU A 231 4.49 -8.17 -2.08
C GLU A 231 3.82 -9.12 -3.08
N GLY A 232 3.61 -10.38 -2.70
CA GLY A 232 2.87 -11.35 -3.50
C GLY A 232 3.72 -12.16 -4.47
N PHE A 233 5.05 -12.10 -4.38
CA PHE A 233 5.89 -13.08 -5.07
C PHE A 233 5.74 -14.45 -4.40
N THR A 234 5.81 -15.51 -5.21
CA THR A 234 5.85 -16.87 -4.66
C THR A 234 7.18 -17.11 -3.93
N THR A 235 7.19 -18.03 -2.96
CA THR A 235 8.41 -18.44 -2.25
C THR A 235 9.53 -18.82 -3.21
N GLU A 236 9.22 -19.53 -4.30
CA GLU A 236 10.23 -19.89 -5.31
C GLU A 236 10.81 -18.69 -6.05
N GLN A 237 9.99 -17.68 -6.38
CA GLN A 237 10.44 -16.45 -7.04
C GLN A 237 11.26 -15.57 -6.10
N ALA A 238 10.79 -15.38 -4.87
CA ALA A 238 11.51 -14.63 -3.84
C ALA A 238 12.87 -15.27 -3.55
N THR A 239 12.90 -16.58 -3.32
CA THR A 239 14.17 -17.32 -3.10
C THR A 239 15.10 -17.19 -4.30
N TYR A 240 14.58 -17.37 -5.53
CA TYR A 240 15.38 -17.20 -6.73
C TYR A 240 15.99 -15.79 -6.84
N ALA A 241 15.19 -14.76 -6.57
CA ALA A 241 15.61 -13.37 -6.63
C ALA A 241 16.74 -13.09 -5.63
N VAL A 242 16.56 -13.49 -4.37
CA VAL A 242 17.55 -13.29 -3.31
C VAL A 242 18.83 -14.11 -3.55
N ASP A 243 18.71 -15.33 -4.09
CA ASP A 243 19.87 -16.13 -4.49
C ASP A 243 20.66 -15.53 -5.67
N SER A 244 19.97 -14.75 -6.52
CA SER A 244 20.51 -14.25 -7.79
C SER A 244 20.86 -12.76 -7.80
N CYS A 245 20.46 -11.99 -6.77
CA CYS A 245 20.65 -10.54 -6.71
C CYS A 245 22.12 -10.12 -6.53
N GLY A 246 22.99 -11.06 -6.14
CA GLY A 246 24.42 -10.80 -5.98
C GLY A 246 24.79 -9.98 -4.74
N ALA A 247 23.88 -9.87 -3.77
CA ALA A 247 24.13 -9.20 -2.50
C ALA A 247 25.25 -9.88 -1.71
N ASP A 248 26.13 -9.07 -1.11
CA ASP A 248 27.01 -9.52 -0.04
C ASP A 248 26.29 -9.33 1.30
N TRP A 249 25.85 -10.43 1.90
CA TRP A 249 25.07 -10.39 3.14
C TRP A 249 25.85 -9.86 4.35
N ASN A 250 27.19 -9.92 4.33
CA ASN A 250 28.02 -9.28 5.35
C ASN A 250 28.04 -7.76 5.16
N GLU A 251 28.08 -7.30 3.91
CA GLU A 251 27.96 -5.87 3.59
C GLU A 251 26.57 -5.34 3.98
N GLN A 252 25.51 -6.10 3.72
CA GLN A 252 24.15 -5.73 4.13
C GLN A 252 24.01 -5.65 5.65
N ALA A 253 24.62 -6.59 6.40
CA ALA A 253 24.64 -6.52 7.86
C ALA A 253 25.37 -5.28 8.38
N ALA A 254 26.49 -4.89 7.75
CA ALA A 254 27.22 -3.67 8.10
C ALA A 254 26.40 -2.40 7.80
N LYS A 255 25.68 -2.37 6.66
CA LYS A 255 24.76 -1.28 6.32
C LYS A 255 23.63 -1.16 7.34
N SER A 256 22.96 -2.27 7.69
CA SER A 256 21.89 -2.25 8.71
C SER A 256 22.44 -1.81 10.08
N ALA A 257 23.61 -2.31 10.49
CA ALA A 257 24.28 -1.89 11.71
C ALA A 257 24.51 -0.36 11.74
N GLN A 258 25.00 0.21 10.64
CA GLN A 258 25.25 1.65 10.54
C GLN A 258 23.94 2.44 10.61
N GLN A 259 22.89 2.01 9.88
CA GLN A 259 21.58 2.66 9.91
C GLN A 259 21.02 2.72 11.33
N TYR A 260 21.11 1.64 12.10
CA TYR A 260 20.69 1.66 13.51
C TYR A 260 21.45 2.68 14.36
N LEU A 261 22.76 2.79 14.15
CA LEU A 261 23.61 3.74 14.86
C LEU A 261 23.38 5.19 14.45
N ASP A 262 22.89 5.43 13.23
CA ASP A 262 22.50 6.76 12.77
C ASP A 262 21.23 7.27 13.50
N TYR A 263 20.34 6.37 13.92
CA TYR A 263 19.10 6.72 14.61
C TYR A 263 19.18 6.64 16.14
N SER A 264 19.95 5.71 16.71
CA SER A 264 20.03 5.50 18.16
C SER A 264 21.38 4.92 18.58
N SER A 265 21.71 5.08 19.85
CA SER A 265 22.87 4.40 20.44
C SER A 265 22.52 2.96 20.82
N PHE A 266 23.40 2.02 20.48
CA PHE A 266 23.33 0.62 20.88
C PHE A 266 24.62 0.19 21.54
N SER A 267 24.55 -0.74 22.51
CA SER A 267 25.72 -1.54 22.85
C SER A 267 25.96 -2.62 21.78
N ARG A 268 27.17 -3.18 21.76
CA ARG A 268 27.55 -4.26 20.84
C ARG A 268 26.57 -5.43 20.88
N ASP A 269 26.30 -5.96 22.07
CA ASP A 269 25.44 -7.13 22.23
C ASP A 269 23.97 -6.84 21.85
N GLU A 270 23.48 -5.62 22.12
CA GLU A 270 22.14 -5.21 21.71
C GLU A 270 22.01 -5.11 20.18
N LEU A 271 23.01 -4.53 19.51
CA LEU A 271 22.97 -4.40 18.05
C LEU A 271 23.11 -5.76 17.36
N ILE A 272 23.95 -6.67 17.88
CA ILE A 272 24.01 -8.05 17.38
C ILE A 272 22.65 -8.72 17.51
N GLY A 273 22.01 -8.63 18.68
CA GLY A 273 20.68 -9.20 18.90
C GLY A 273 19.60 -8.59 18.00
N GLN A 274 19.70 -7.29 17.69
CA GLN A 274 18.79 -6.62 16.76
C GLN A 274 18.95 -7.14 15.33
N LEU A 275 20.18 -7.28 14.83
CA LEU A 275 20.42 -7.83 13.49
C LEU A 275 20.00 -9.30 13.39
N GLU A 276 20.22 -10.10 14.44
CA GLU A 276 19.70 -11.47 14.50
C GLU A 276 18.17 -11.52 14.46
N PHE A 277 17.50 -10.59 15.14
CA PHE A 277 16.04 -10.45 15.09
C PHE A 277 15.55 -10.08 13.68
N GLU A 278 16.31 -9.29 12.93
CA GLU A 278 16.05 -8.99 11.52
C GLU A 278 16.40 -10.13 10.56
N GLY A 279 16.89 -11.27 11.08
CA GLY A 279 17.15 -12.46 10.28
C GLY A 279 18.56 -12.60 9.74
N PHE A 280 19.50 -11.73 10.14
CA PHE A 280 20.92 -12.00 9.89
C PHE A 280 21.38 -13.21 10.69
N THR A 281 22.29 -14.01 10.12
CA THR A 281 22.98 -15.04 10.90
C THR A 281 23.86 -14.40 11.97
N HIS A 282 24.15 -15.13 13.05
CA HIS A 282 25.04 -14.64 14.10
C HIS A 282 26.37 -14.10 13.57
N ASP A 283 27.01 -14.83 12.63
CA ASP A 283 28.30 -14.42 12.06
C ASP A 283 28.18 -13.12 11.24
N GLN A 284 27.09 -12.94 10.48
CA GLN A 284 26.81 -11.70 9.74
C GLN A 284 26.53 -10.53 10.69
N ALA A 285 25.74 -10.76 11.73
CA ALA A 285 25.43 -9.74 12.74
C ALA A 285 26.70 -9.27 13.45
N VAL A 286 27.54 -10.21 13.91
CA VAL A 286 28.85 -9.90 14.50
C VAL A 286 29.73 -9.11 13.52
N PHE A 287 29.81 -9.56 12.27
CA PHE A 287 30.57 -8.85 11.23
C PHE A 287 30.08 -7.42 11.00
N GLY A 288 28.76 -7.24 10.92
CA GLY A 288 28.15 -5.93 10.71
C GLY A 288 28.46 -4.97 11.85
N VAL A 289 28.33 -5.43 13.08
CA VAL A 289 28.64 -4.64 14.29
C VAL A 289 30.13 -4.31 14.41
N ASP A 290 31.03 -5.25 14.08
CA ASP A 290 32.48 -5.00 14.02
C ASP A 290 32.84 -3.94 12.96
N SER A 291 32.14 -3.96 11.82
CA SER A 291 32.40 -3.06 10.70
C SER A 291 32.07 -1.61 11.00
N VAL A 292 31.17 -1.34 11.96
CA VAL A 292 30.79 0.00 12.42
C VAL A 292 31.54 0.45 13.68
N GLY A 293 32.52 -0.33 14.14
CA GLY A 293 33.46 0.06 15.19
C GLY A 293 32.99 -0.19 16.63
N LEU A 294 31.99 -1.05 16.82
CA LEU A 294 31.57 -1.58 18.13
C LEU A 294 32.22 -2.93 18.45
#